data_AF-A0A1G8XGC6-F1
#
_entry.id   AF-A0A1G8XGC6-F1
#
_cell.length_a   1.000
_cell.length_b   1.000
_cell.length_c   1.000
_cell.angle_alpha   90.00
_cell.angle_beta   90.00
_cell.angle_gamma   90.00
#
_symmetry.space_group_name_H-M   'P 1'
#
loop_
_entity.id
_entity.type
_entity.pdbx_description
1 polymer ?
#
loop_
_entity_poly.entity_id
_entity_poly.type
_entity_poly.pdbx_seq_one_letter_code
_entity_poly.pdbx_strand_id
1 'polypeptide(L)'
;MPHQDVSFQVTFQQKIRHLKEQIRTIRRRAVPIFVHRRRDVLLQELHTLQRYPLPASHPALHRLYWDVAGTPQPTGRDWQRWQTEFVPLLEHLFAVTSEQLQELERETPPAPTLEPVLV
;
A
#
# COMPACT_ATOMS: atom_id res chain seq x y z
N MET A 1 -0.16 -23.93 -24.46
CA MET A 1 0.72 -23.73 -23.29
C MET A 1 0.13 -22.62 -22.41
N PRO A 2 -0.77 -22.90 -21.44
CA PRO A 2 -1.47 -21.87 -20.66
C PRO A 2 -0.99 -21.70 -19.20
N HIS A 3 0.10 -22.35 -18.79
CA HIS A 3 0.52 -22.39 -17.38
C HIS A 3 1.30 -21.15 -16.89
N GLN A 4 1.80 -20.28 -17.77
CA GLN A 4 2.59 -19.10 -17.35
C GLN A 4 1.74 -17.95 -16.81
N ASP A 5 0.52 -17.75 -17.35
CA ASP A 5 -0.36 -16.65 -16.95
C ASP A 5 -0.92 -16.81 -15.54
N VAL A 6 -1.31 -18.03 -15.16
CA VAL A 6 -1.93 -18.30 -13.86
C VAL A 6 -0.93 -18.11 -12.71
N SER A 7 0.33 -18.57 -12.88
CA SER A 7 1.37 -18.38 -11.86
C SER A 7 1.75 -16.91 -11.67
N PHE A 8 1.73 -16.11 -12.74
CA PHE A 8 1.96 -14.67 -12.66
C PHE A 8 0.82 -13.96 -11.93
N GLN A 9 -0.43 -14.28 -12.26
CA GLN A 9 -1.62 -13.69 -11.66
C GLN A 9 -1.71 -14.00 -10.15
N VAL A 10 -1.44 -15.23 -9.73
CA VAL A 10 -1.41 -15.62 -8.30
C VAL A 10 -0.31 -14.87 -7.54
N THR A 11 0.89 -14.76 -8.14
CA THR A 11 2.02 -14.03 -7.53
C THR A 11 1.70 -12.53 -7.40
N PHE A 12 1.05 -11.96 -8.41
CA PHE A 12 0.65 -10.56 -8.41
C PHE A 12 -0.44 -10.28 -7.37
N GLN A 13 -1.47 -11.12 -7.27
CA GLN A 13 -2.52 -11.02 -6.26
C GLN A 13 -1.95 -11.11 -4.83
N GLN A 14 -0.99 -12.00 -4.58
CA GLN A 14 -0.29 -12.09 -3.29
C GLN A 14 0.48 -10.80 -2.97
N LYS A 15 1.15 -10.20 -3.95
CA LYS A 15 1.84 -8.91 -3.79
C LYS A 15 0.87 -7.78 -3.43
N ILE A 16 -0.28 -7.70 -4.09
CA ILE A 16 -1.33 -6.71 -3.80
C ILE A 16 -1.93 -6.93 -2.39
N ARG A 17 -2.20 -8.18 -2.00
CA ARG A 17 -2.64 -8.48 -0.62
C ARG A 17 -1.62 -8.04 0.42
N HIS A 18 -0.35 -8.32 0.19
CA HIS A 18 0.72 -7.91 1.07
C HIS A 18 0.82 -6.39 1.17
N LEU A 19 0.76 -5.67 0.03
CA LEU A 19 0.72 -4.22 0.00
C LEU A 19 -0.45 -3.65 0.81
N LYS A 20 -1.66 -4.19 0.64
CA LYS A 20 -2.84 -3.75 1.37
C LYS A 20 -2.65 -3.85 2.88
N GLU A 21 -2.07 -4.96 3.36
CA GLU A 21 -1.81 -5.14 4.80
C GLU A 21 -0.69 -4.21 5.31
N GLN A 22 0.32 -3.91 4.47
CA GLN A 22 1.33 -2.90 4.80
C GLN A 22 0.71 -1.51 4.93
N ILE A 23 -0.09 -1.07 3.96
CA ILE A 23 -0.78 0.23 4.03
C ILE A 23 -1.66 0.28 5.28
N ARG A 24 -2.39 -0.80 5.59
CA ARG A 24 -3.20 -0.90 6.82
C ARG A 24 -2.36 -0.74 8.09
N THR A 25 -1.20 -1.39 8.14
CA THR A 25 -0.27 -1.30 9.27
C THR A 25 0.25 0.11 9.43
N ILE A 26 0.64 0.76 8.33
CA ILE A 26 1.13 2.13 8.32
C ILE A 26 0.03 3.11 8.76
N ARG A 27 -1.21 2.93 8.29
CA ARG A 27 -2.37 3.73 8.72
C ARG A 27 -2.58 3.69 10.23
N ARG A 28 -2.46 2.51 10.85
CA ARG A 28 -2.55 2.36 12.32
C ARG A 28 -1.41 3.09 13.05
N ARG A 29 -0.24 3.21 12.41
CA ARG A 29 0.93 3.90 12.95
C ARG A 29 0.95 5.40 12.64
N ALA A 30 0.12 5.90 11.72
CA ALA A 30 0.14 7.29 11.32
C ALA A 30 -0.06 8.23 12.52
N VAL A 31 -1.09 8.01 13.33
CA VAL A 31 -1.38 8.83 14.52
C VAL A 31 -0.17 8.92 15.47
N PRO A 32 0.40 7.79 15.97
CA PRO A 32 1.55 7.88 16.88
C PRO A 32 2.81 8.48 16.22
N ILE A 33 3.00 8.33 14.90
CA ILE A 33 4.12 8.98 14.19
C ILE A 33 4.03 10.52 14.31
N PHE A 34 2.86 11.11 14.08
CA PHE A 34 2.69 12.57 14.12
C PHE A 34 2.60 13.11 15.55
N VAL A 35 1.94 12.38 16.46
CA VAL A 35 1.85 12.78 17.87
C VAL A 35 3.25 12.81 18.53
N HIS A 36 4.07 11.80 18.26
CA HIS A 36 5.42 11.70 18.84
C HIS A 36 6.51 12.27 17.94
N ARG A 37 6.16 12.90 16.81
CA ARG A 37 7.10 13.54 15.87
C ARG A 37 8.26 12.62 15.48
N ARG A 38 7.95 11.36 15.17
CA ARG A 38 8.94 10.33 14.82
C ARG A 38 9.35 10.38 13.35
N ARG A 39 10.30 11.25 13.03
CA ARG A 39 10.76 11.47 11.64
C ARG A 39 11.36 10.20 11.03
N ASP A 40 12.16 9.49 11.82
CA ASP A 40 12.78 8.22 11.47
C ASP A 40 11.74 7.21 10.96
N VAL A 41 10.63 7.06 11.69
CA VAL A 41 9.55 6.14 11.31
C VAL A 41 8.81 6.66 10.10
N LEU A 42 8.44 7.94 10.08
CA LEU A 42 7.74 8.50 8.92
C LEU A 42 8.54 8.24 7.63
N LEU A 43 9.85 8.49 7.66
CA LEU A 43 10.73 8.25 6.53
C LEU A 43 10.82 6.77 6.16
N GLN A 44 10.90 5.87 7.15
CA GLN A 44 10.90 4.42 6.92
C GLN A 44 9.60 3.93 6.26
N GLU A 45 8.44 4.41 6.73
CA GLU A 45 7.14 4.01 6.19
C GLU A 45 6.95 4.56 4.77
N LEU A 46 7.37 5.82 4.53
CA LEU A 46 7.38 6.42 3.18
C LEU A 46 8.29 5.63 2.22
N HIS A 47 9.50 5.26 2.66
CA HIS A 47 10.40 4.44 1.88
C HIS A 47 9.80 3.06 1.57
N THR A 48 9.14 2.44 2.54
CA THR A 48 8.47 1.15 2.37
C THR A 48 7.38 1.23 1.31
N LEU A 49 6.53 2.26 1.36
CA LEU A 49 5.47 2.47 0.37
C LEU A 49 6.01 2.69 -1.05
N GLN A 50 7.15 3.37 -1.20
CA GLN A 50 7.78 3.59 -2.51
C GLN A 50 8.29 2.32 -3.19
N ARG A 51 8.52 1.24 -2.45
CA ARG A 51 9.04 -0.03 -3.00
C ARG A 51 7.96 -0.86 -3.69
N TYR A 52 6.69 -0.50 -3.55
CA TYR A 52 5.59 -1.25 -4.14
C TYR A 52 5.18 -0.67 -5.51
N PRO A 53 4.92 -1.54 -6.50
CA PRO A 53 4.72 -1.12 -7.88
C PRO A 53 3.35 -0.48 -8.19
N LEU A 54 2.40 -0.37 -7.24
CA LEU A 54 1.05 0.13 -7.53
C LEU A 54 0.40 0.95 -6.40
N PRO A 55 -0.51 1.89 -6.75
CA PRO A 55 -0.71 2.46 -8.09
C PRO A 55 0.35 3.54 -8.36
N ALA A 56 1.02 3.42 -9.51
CA ALA A 56 1.96 4.36 -10.14
C ALA A 56 2.57 5.42 -9.20
N SER A 57 3.76 5.14 -8.66
CA SER A 57 4.75 6.14 -8.24
C SER A 57 4.14 7.49 -7.85
N HIS A 58 3.27 7.51 -6.83
CA HIS A 58 2.40 8.67 -6.63
C HIS A 58 3.31 9.89 -6.46
N PRO A 59 3.31 10.88 -7.38
CA PRO A 59 4.28 11.97 -7.30
C PRO A 59 4.20 12.71 -5.97
N ALA A 60 3.04 12.64 -5.31
CA ALA A 60 2.85 13.07 -3.93
C ALA A 60 3.66 12.25 -2.90
N LEU A 61 3.64 10.92 -2.95
CA LEU A 61 4.46 10.06 -2.08
C LEU A 61 5.95 10.32 -2.28
N HIS A 62 6.38 10.47 -3.54
CA HIS A 62 7.78 10.74 -3.86
C HIS A 62 8.23 12.12 -3.38
N ARG A 63 7.41 13.16 -3.60
CA ARG A 63 7.67 14.50 -3.08
C ARG A 63 7.73 14.52 -1.56
N LEU A 64 6.75 13.90 -0.89
CA LEU A 64 6.69 13.85 0.56
C LEU A 64 7.90 13.12 1.16
N TYR A 65 8.34 12.01 0.54
CA TYR A 65 9.56 11.32 0.95
C TYR A 65 10.78 12.24 0.91
N TRP A 66 11.00 12.94 -0.20
CA TRP A 66 12.14 13.83 -0.33
C TRP A 66 12.07 15.04 0.59
N ASP A 67 10.87 15.57 0.83
CA ASP A 67 10.65 16.67 1.76
C ASP A 67 10.99 16.26 3.20
N VAL A 68 10.55 15.07 3.65
CA VAL A 68 10.90 14.51 4.96
C VAL A 68 12.39 14.18 5.04
N ALA A 69 12.96 13.58 3.99
CA ALA A 69 14.37 13.23 3.91
C ALA A 69 15.27 14.49 3.96
N GLY A 70 14.88 15.56 3.28
CA GLY A 70 15.59 16.83 3.20
C GLY A 70 15.44 17.73 4.43
N THR A 71 14.52 17.41 5.35
CA THR A 71 14.24 18.21 6.55
C THR A 71 14.70 17.46 7.81
N PRO A 72 15.98 17.54 8.22
CA PRO A 72 16.50 16.79 9.37
C PRO A 72 15.95 17.29 10.72
N GLN A 73 15.59 18.57 10.82
CA GLN A 73 15.03 19.20 12.03
C GLN A 73 13.67 19.83 11.70
N PRO A 74 12.57 19.06 11.73
CA PRO A 74 11.27 19.55 11.33
C PRO A 74 10.64 20.43 12.41
N THR A 75 10.05 21.54 11.98
CA THR A 75 9.25 22.41 12.82
C THR A 75 7.85 21.85 13.04
N GLY A 76 7.07 22.46 13.95
CA GLY A 76 5.65 22.09 14.12
C GLY A 76 4.83 22.28 12.83
N ARG A 77 5.19 23.25 11.98
CA ARG A 77 4.52 23.50 10.71
C ARG A 77 4.82 22.40 9.69
N ASP A 78 6.05 21.90 9.66
CA ASP A 78 6.43 20.78 8.79
C ASP A 78 5.65 19.52 9.18
N TRP A 79 5.56 19.22 10.47
CA TRP A 79 4.76 18.10 10.98
C TRP A 79 3.28 18.18 10.61
N GLN A 80 2.69 19.37 10.74
CA GLN A 80 1.29 19.59 10.36
C GLN A 80 1.10 19.39 8.85
N ARG A 81 1.99 19.96 8.03
CA ARG A 81 1.98 19.78 6.57
C ARG A 81 2.07 18.31 6.20
N TRP A 82 3.07 17.60 6.73
CA TRP A 82 3.27 16.17 6.47
C TRP A 82 2.07 15.34 6.89
N GLN A 83 1.42 15.67 8.00
CA GLN A 83 0.21 14.98 8.42
C GLN A 83 -0.93 15.19 7.43
N THR A 84 -1.14 16.43 6.99
CA THR A 84 -2.19 16.78 6.03
C THR A 84 -1.97 16.17 4.64
N GLU A 85 -0.73 15.88 4.27
CA GLU A 85 -0.41 15.23 2.99
C GLU A 85 -0.41 13.70 3.09
N PHE A 86 0.17 13.15 4.16
CA PHE A 86 0.38 11.71 4.31
C PHE A 86 -0.91 10.94 4.59
N VAL A 87 -1.79 11.47 5.45
CA VAL A 87 -3.01 10.75 5.84
C VAL A 87 -3.94 10.54 4.64
N PRO A 88 -4.30 11.58 3.85
CA PRO A 88 -5.12 11.39 2.66
C PRO A 88 -4.47 10.47 1.62
N LEU A 89 -3.14 10.56 1.48
CA LEU A 89 -2.39 9.68 0.58
C LEU A 89 -2.53 8.20 0.98
N LEU A 90 -2.41 7.89 2.27
CA LEU A 90 -2.60 6.51 2.76
C LEU A 90 -4.03 6.00 2.53
N GLU A 91 -5.03 6.84 2.73
CA GLU A 91 -6.42 6.49 2.47
C GLU A 91 -6.66 6.19 0.99
N HIS A 92 -6.13 7.04 0.10
CA HIS A 92 -6.21 6.84 -1.33
C HIS A 92 -5.51 5.54 -1.77
N LEU A 93 -4.27 5.32 -1.31
CA LEU A 93 -3.53 4.09 -1.60
C LEU A 93 -4.29 2.84 -1.12
N PHE A 94 -4.90 2.90 0.06
CA PHE A 94 -5.69 1.80 0.60
C PHE A 94 -6.94 1.51 -0.24
N ALA A 95 -7.64 2.55 -0.70
CA ALA A 95 -8.81 2.42 -1.56
C ALA A 95 -8.44 1.77 -2.90
N VAL A 96 -7.45 2.32 -3.62
CA VAL A 96 -7.03 1.80 -4.93
C VAL A 96 -6.50 0.36 -4.83
N THR A 97 -5.70 0.05 -3.81
CA THR A 97 -5.21 -1.32 -3.60
C THR A 97 -6.36 -2.29 -3.27
N SER A 98 -7.40 -1.81 -2.60
CA SER A 98 -8.59 -2.62 -2.30
C SER A 98 -9.43 -2.88 -3.54
N GLU A 99 -9.63 -1.88 -4.39
CA GLU A 99 -10.34 -1.99 -5.66
C GLU A 99 -9.62 -2.97 -6.59
N GLN A 100 -8.29 -2.81 -6.78
CA GLN A 100 -7.49 -3.73 -7.58
C GLN A 100 -7.56 -5.18 -7.08
N LEU A 101 -7.56 -5.38 -5.76
CA LEU A 101 -7.68 -6.72 -5.19
C LEU A 101 -9.06 -7.33 -5.49
N GLN A 102 -10.13 -6.53 -5.41
CA GLN A 102 -11.49 -6.99 -5.73
C GLN A 102 -11.65 -7.32 -7.22
N GLU A 103 -11.04 -6.54 -8.11
CA GLU A 103 -11.02 -6.83 -9.55
C GLU A 103 -10.32 -8.16 -9.83
N LEU A 104 -9.13 -8.36 -9.27
CA LEU A 104 -8.39 -9.63 -9.40
C LEU A 104 -9.16 -10.83 -8.85
N GLU A 105 -9.89 -10.65 -7.73
CA GLU A 105 -10.72 -11.71 -7.14
C GLU A 105 -11.97 -12.02 -7.98
N ARG A 106 -12.51 -11.06 -8.72
CA ARG A 106 -13.64 -11.28 -9.65
C ARG A 106 -13.20 -11.99 -10.93
N GLU A 107 -11.99 -11.71 -11.42
CA GLU A 107 -11.44 -12.33 -12.63
C GLU A 107 -10.93 -13.77 -12.39
N THR A 108 -10.75 -14.18 -11.13
CA THR A 108 -10.37 -15.55 -10.79
C THR A 108 -11.65 -16.40 -10.64
N PRO A 109 -11.94 -17.37 -11.52
CA PRO A 109 -13.13 -18.20 -11.38
C PRO A 109 -13.07 -19.01 -10.07
N PRO A 110 -14.20 -19.21 -9.37
CA PRO A 110 -14.25 -20.13 -8.24
C PRO A 110 -13.78 -21.50 -8.74
N ALA A 111 -12.91 -22.16 -7.97
CA ALA A 111 -12.47 -23.52 -8.29
C ALA A 111 -13.70 -24.39 -8.60
N PRO A 112 -13.68 -25.20 -9.68
CA PRO A 112 -14.81 -26.04 -10.01
C PRO A 112 -15.12 -26.91 -8.80
N THR A 113 -16.31 -26.73 -8.23
CA THR A 113 -16.87 -27.64 -7.25
C THR A 113 -16.91 -29.00 -7.92
N LEU A 114 -15.99 -29.89 -7.56
CA LEU A 114 -16.06 -31.29 -7.93
C LEU A 114 -17.29 -31.84 -7.20
N GLU A 115 -18.44 -31.79 -7.86
CA GLU A 115 -19.61 -32.53 -7.40
C GLU A 115 -19.17 -34.01 -7.32
N PRO A 116 -19.29 -34.65 -6.14
CA PRO A 116 -18.96 -36.06 -6.03
C PRO A 116 -19.96 -36.83 -6.90
N VAL A 117 -19.47 -37.33 -8.04
CA VAL A 117 -20.20 -38.33 -8.82
C VAL A 117 -20.30 -39.57 -7.94
N LEU A 118 -21.46 -39.73 -7.29
CA LEU A 118 -21.86 -40.99 -6.67
C LEU A 118 -22.03 -42.01 -7.80
N VAL A 119 -21.06 -42.92 -7.92
CA VAL A 119 -21.17 -44.16 -8.71
C VAL A 119 -21.69 -45.26 -7.79
#